data_AF-A0A9D4YQ07-F1
#
_entry.id   AF-A0A9D4YQ07-F1
#
_cell.length_a   1.000
_cell.length_b   1.000
_cell.length_c   1.000
_cell.angle_alpha   90.00
_cell.angle_beta   90.00
_cell.angle_gamma   90.00
#
_symmetry.space_group_name_H-M   'P 1'
#
loop_
_entity.id
_entity.type
_entity.pdbx_description
1 polymer ?
#
loop_
_entity_poly.entity_id
_entity_poly.type
_entity_poly.pdbx_seq_one_letter_code
_entity_poly.pdbx_strand_id
1 'polypeptide(L)'
;MKAEYAKPAANFCVHLITKDRRNVYFNTILDVCRFWFAERQRLLPRWPPATSGQAEQQTWTPQYHWTAYVAFIASLVAAMNRKARNSAAPTVPAWYASHFAEIVCECCSIMVQSAAHDVATEMLCLRYVLSSAGSIVARSSPWCMAALAQCIRKALQNPELGEYAHRIFRDIPELRALGGEYMVL
;
A
#
# COMPACT_ATOMS: atom_id res chain seq x y z
N MET A 1 -3.73 -0.59 -13.44
CA MET A 1 -2.99 0.04 -12.30
C MET A 1 -1.78 0.81 -12.83
N LYS A 2 -1.71 2.15 -12.67
CA LYS A 2 -0.52 2.96 -13.03
C LYS A 2 0.60 2.87 -11.97
N ALA A 3 0.96 1.65 -11.54
CA ALA A 3 2.06 1.45 -10.58
C ALA A 3 3.45 1.49 -11.25
N GLU A 4 3.49 1.61 -12.58
CA GLU A 4 4.73 1.69 -13.38
C GLU A 4 5.69 2.77 -12.87
N TYR A 5 5.14 3.88 -12.37
CA TYR A 5 5.92 5.00 -11.85
C TYR A 5 6.18 4.93 -10.33
N ALA A 6 5.50 4.05 -9.60
CA ALA A 6 5.62 3.97 -8.14
C ALA A 6 7.04 3.57 -7.70
N LYS A 7 7.60 2.52 -8.31
CA LYS A 7 8.95 2.04 -8.03
C LYS A 7 10.07 3.04 -8.40
N PRO A 8 10.11 3.63 -9.61
CA PRO A 8 11.13 4.62 -9.94
C PRO A 8 11.02 5.88 -9.08
N ALA A 9 9.80 6.38 -8.80
CA ALA A 9 9.61 7.51 -7.91
C ALA A 9 10.11 7.23 -6.49
N ALA A 10 9.78 6.06 -5.93
CA ALA A 10 10.27 5.63 -4.62
C ALA A 10 11.80 5.54 -4.56
N ASN A 11 12.44 4.95 -5.58
CA ASN A 11 13.90 4.88 -5.64
C ASN A 11 14.55 6.27 -5.70
N PHE A 12 13.95 7.21 -6.44
CA PHE A 12 14.42 8.59 -6.49
C PHE A 12 14.30 9.29 -5.14
N CYS A 13 13.18 9.13 -4.44
CA CYS A 13 13.01 9.64 -3.07
C CYS A 13 14.08 9.06 -2.14
N VAL A 14 14.33 7.74 -2.17
CA VAL A 14 15.38 7.13 -1.34
C VAL A 14 16.77 7.65 -1.70
N HIS A 15 17.07 7.88 -2.97
CA HIS A 15 18.33 8.50 -3.40
C HIS A 15 18.51 9.90 -2.80
N LEU A 16 17.46 10.73 -2.81
CA LEU A 16 17.51 12.04 -2.19
C LEU A 16 17.66 11.96 -0.66
N ILE A 17 16.94 11.04 0.00
CA ILE A 17 17.12 10.75 1.44
C ILE A 17 18.59 10.42 1.74
N THR A 18 19.24 9.61 0.91
CA THR A 18 20.64 9.20 1.18
C THR A 18 21.66 10.34 1.08
N LYS A 19 21.30 11.42 0.37
CA LYS A 19 22.13 12.62 0.23
C LYS A 19 21.83 13.67 1.31
N ASP A 20 20.68 13.54 1.98
CA ASP A 20 20.26 14.45 3.01
C ASP A 20 20.87 14.07 4.36
N ARG A 21 21.75 14.93 4.88
CA ARG A 21 22.42 14.73 6.16
C ARG A 21 21.60 15.19 7.36
N ARG A 22 20.52 15.95 7.14
CA ARG A 22 19.72 16.57 8.21
C ARG A 22 18.37 15.90 8.42
N ASN A 23 18.07 14.83 7.66
CA ASN A 23 16.79 14.11 7.68
C ASN A 23 15.57 14.99 7.34
N VAL A 24 15.79 16.20 6.79
CA VAL A 24 14.74 17.13 6.39
C VAL A 24 13.88 16.51 5.29
N TYR A 25 14.51 15.94 4.27
CA TYR A 25 13.83 15.35 3.13
C TYR A 25 13.03 14.11 3.53
N PHE A 26 13.56 13.29 4.43
CA PHE A 26 12.81 12.18 5.02
C PHE A 26 11.56 12.68 5.76
N ASN A 27 11.71 13.66 6.65
CA ASN A 27 10.59 14.23 7.41
C ASN A 27 9.55 14.84 6.47
N THR A 28 9.96 15.59 5.45
CA THR A 28 9.05 16.15 4.44
C THR A 28 8.27 15.07 3.71
N ILE A 29 8.91 13.97 3.27
CA ILE A 29 8.17 12.87 2.62
C ILE A 29 7.20 12.22 3.59
N LEU A 30 7.60 11.99 4.83
CA LEU A 30 6.75 11.38 5.85
C LEU A 30 5.50 12.24 6.09
N ASP A 31 5.69 13.55 6.27
CA ASP A 31 4.61 14.50 6.49
C ASP A 31 3.66 14.57 5.28
N VAL A 32 4.21 14.60 4.06
CA VAL A 32 3.40 14.57 2.82
C VAL A 32 2.61 13.26 2.70
N CYS A 33 3.22 12.11 3.02
CA CYS A 33 2.52 10.83 2.97
C CYS A 33 1.40 10.77 4.01
N ARG A 34 1.63 11.28 5.23
CA ARG A 34 0.60 11.39 6.28
C ARG A 34 -0.52 12.34 5.91
N PHE A 35 -0.20 13.48 5.31
CA PHE A 35 -1.19 14.43 4.81
C PHE A 35 -2.12 13.77 3.78
N TRP A 36 -1.55 13.11 2.77
CA TRP A 36 -2.36 12.42 1.76
C TRP A 36 -3.12 11.21 2.31
N PHE A 37 -2.61 10.56 3.37
CA PHE A 37 -3.36 9.53 4.09
C PHE A 37 -4.57 10.12 4.82
N ALA A 38 -4.41 11.27 5.49
CA ALA A 38 -5.51 11.95 6.15
C ALA A 38 -6.57 12.40 5.13
N GLU A 39 -6.12 12.94 4.00
CA GLU A 39 -6.95 13.40 2.88
C GLU A 39 -7.39 12.27 1.92
N ARG A 40 -7.23 10.99 2.30
CA ARG A 40 -7.49 9.83 1.44
C ARG A 40 -8.88 9.78 0.81
N GLN A 41 -9.88 10.40 1.44
CA GLN A 41 -11.23 10.52 0.89
C GLN A 41 -11.27 11.30 -0.44
N ARG A 42 -10.26 12.14 -0.70
CA ARG A 42 -10.09 12.85 -1.99
C ARG A 42 -9.40 11.98 -3.05
N LEU A 43 -8.73 10.91 -2.63
CA LEU A 43 -8.06 9.94 -3.49
C LEU A 43 -8.95 8.74 -3.82
N LEU A 44 -9.93 8.45 -2.95
CA LEU A 44 -10.95 7.44 -3.18
C LEU A 44 -11.99 7.96 -4.19
N PRO A 45 -12.54 7.09 -5.05
CA PRO A 45 -13.65 7.46 -5.92
C PRO A 45 -14.85 7.95 -5.08
N ARG A 46 -15.40 9.13 -5.36
CA ARG A 46 -16.65 9.60 -4.73
C ARG A 46 -17.85 8.77 -5.20
N TRP A 47 -18.72 8.39 -4.25
CA TRP A 47 -20.03 7.79 -4.51
C TRP A 47 -21.15 8.62 -3.87
N PRO A 48 -22.31 8.84 -4.55
CA PRO A 48 -22.61 8.47 -5.94
C PRO A 48 -21.76 9.27 -6.94
N PRO A 49 -21.52 8.75 -8.18
CA PRO A 49 -20.96 9.56 -9.25
C PRO A 49 -21.83 10.81 -9.37
N ALA A 50 -21.21 11.99 -9.42
CA ALA A 50 -21.95 13.24 -9.57
C ALA A 50 -22.85 13.13 -10.81
N THR A 51 -24.15 12.92 -10.59
CA THR A 51 -25.16 12.94 -11.63
C THR A 51 -25.23 14.37 -12.16
N SER A 52 -24.88 14.52 -13.44
CA SER A 52 -25.35 15.57 -14.35
C SER A 52 -25.40 17.01 -13.81
N GLY A 53 -24.47 17.86 -14.24
CA GLY A 53 -24.75 19.29 -14.38
C GLY A 53 -23.63 20.24 -14.00
N GLN A 54 -22.67 19.82 -13.17
CA GLN A 54 -21.52 20.65 -12.81
C GLN A 54 -20.25 19.83 -12.95
N ALA A 55 -19.82 19.67 -14.21
CA ALA A 55 -18.44 19.30 -14.51
C ALA A 55 -17.55 20.51 -14.17
N GLU A 56 -17.39 20.76 -12.87
CA GLU A 56 -16.32 21.62 -12.40
C GLU A 56 -15.00 20.97 -12.85
N GLN A 57 -14.14 21.77 -13.45
CA GLN A 57 -12.98 21.41 -14.28
C GLN A 57 -11.87 20.67 -13.49
N GLN A 58 -12.18 19.52 -12.89
CA GLN A 58 -11.18 18.58 -12.42
C GLN A 58 -10.88 17.60 -13.55
N THR A 59 -9.98 18.00 -14.43
CA THR A 59 -9.27 17.17 -15.44
C THR A 59 -8.47 16.01 -14.83
N TRP A 60 -8.59 15.75 -13.53
CA TRP A 60 -7.91 14.71 -12.79
C TRP A 60 -8.91 13.64 -12.40
N THR A 61 -9.00 12.57 -13.21
CA THR A 61 -9.86 11.41 -12.91
C THR A 61 -9.40 10.73 -11.61
N PRO A 62 -10.17 10.83 -10.50
CA PRO A 62 -9.75 10.32 -9.19
C PRO A 62 -9.65 8.79 -9.09
N GLN A 63 -10.13 8.07 -10.12
CA GLN A 63 -10.32 6.61 -10.13
C GLN A 63 -9.05 5.79 -9.79
N TYR A 64 -7.84 6.33 -9.98
CA TYR A 64 -6.60 5.58 -9.75
C TYR A 64 -5.65 6.22 -8.73
N HIS A 65 -6.08 7.27 -8.03
CA HIS A 65 -5.17 8.02 -7.16
C HIS A 65 -4.87 7.25 -5.88
N TRP A 66 -5.87 6.59 -5.31
CA TRP A 66 -5.68 5.76 -4.12
C TRP A 66 -4.68 4.63 -4.37
N THR A 67 -4.90 3.79 -5.39
CA THR A 67 -4.02 2.66 -5.67
C THR A 67 -2.61 3.11 -6.09
N ALA A 68 -2.47 4.23 -6.80
CA ALA A 68 -1.15 4.79 -7.11
C ALA A 68 -0.41 5.27 -5.85
N TYR A 69 -1.11 5.95 -4.93
CA TYR A 69 -0.57 6.38 -3.65
C TYR A 69 -0.11 5.19 -2.79
N VAL A 70 -0.98 4.17 -2.62
CA VAL A 70 -0.63 2.99 -1.82
C VAL A 70 0.55 2.23 -2.44
N ALA A 71 0.56 2.05 -3.76
CA ALA A 71 1.68 1.43 -4.48
C ALA A 71 2.99 2.22 -4.31
N PHE A 72 2.94 3.55 -4.30
CA PHE A 72 4.11 4.39 -4.05
C PHE A 72 4.67 4.17 -2.64
N ILE A 73 3.83 4.21 -1.60
CA ILE A 73 4.30 4.02 -0.22
C ILE A 73 4.90 2.64 -0.02
N ALA A 74 4.24 1.59 -0.54
CA ALA A 74 4.80 0.24 -0.46
C ALA A 74 6.16 0.14 -1.18
N SER A 75 6.28 0.78 -2.35
CA SER A 75 7.55 0.86 -3.09
C SER A 75 8.63 1.60 -2.31
N LEU A 76 8.26 2.67 -1.60
CA LEU A 76 9.15 3.48 -0.76
C LEU A 76 9.67 2.66 0.42
N VAL A 77 8.79 1.98 1.16
CA VAL A 77 9.13 1.07 2.26
C VAL A 77 10.12 -0.01 1.78
N ALA A 78 9.80 -0.65 0.65
CA ALA A 78 10.65 -1.68 0.06
C ALA A 78 12.02 -1.13 -0.36
N ALA A 79 12.07 0.06 -0.95
CA ALA A 79 13.31 0.71 -1.37
C ALA A 79 14.20 1.11 -0.18
N MET A 80 13.61 1.69 0.88
CA MET A 80 14.33 2.03 2.11
C MET A 80 14.92 0.80 2.78
N ASN A 81 14.13 -0.27 2.92
CA ASN A 81 14.57 -1.52 3.54
C ASN A 81 15.62 -2.27 2.69
N ARG A 82 15.59 -2.16 1.35
CA ARG A 82 16.69 -2.65 0.50
C ARG A 82 17.97 -1.84 0.74
N LYS A 83 17.86 -0.50 0.78
CA LYS A 83 19.02 0.38 0.97
C LYS A 83 19.67 0.21 2.35
N ALA A 84 18.86 0.02 3.39
CA ALA A 84 19.33 -0.24 4.76
C ALA A 84 20.07 -1.59 4.88
N ARG A 85 19.66 -2.62 4.13
CA ARG A 85 20.28 -3.96 4.18
C ARG A 85 21.52 -4.12 3.30
N ASN A 86 21.59 -3.40 2.18
CA ASN A 86 22.63 -3.60 1.15
C ASN A 86 23.90 -2.75 1.36
N SER A 87 24.02 -2.01 2.47
CA SER A 87 25.11 -1.05 2.65
C SER A 87 25.97 -1.44 3.86
N ALA A 88 27.28 -1.60 3.64
CA ALA A 88 28.27 -1.79 4.71
C ALA A 88 28.30 -0.61 5.71
N ALA A 89 27.88 0.57 5.26
CA ALA A 89 27.51 1.72 6.09
C ALA A 89 26.09 2.16 5.69
N PRO A 90 25.04 1.85 6.48
CA PRO A 90 23.68 2.20 6.11
C PRO A 90 23.48 3.71 6.10
N THR A 91 23.35 4.29 4.90
CA THR A 91 22.98 5.70 4.70
C THR A 91 21.48 5.95 4.94
N VAL A 92 20.69 4.89 5.09
CA VAL A 92 19.27 4.94 5.44
C VAL A 92 19.07 4.10 6.69
N PRO A 93 18.65 4.69 7.81
CA PRO A 93 18.36 3.94 9.01
C PRO A 93 17.21 2.94 8.80
N ALA A 94 17.32 1.75 9.39
CA ALA A 94 16.30 0.70 9.25
C ALA A 94 14.91 1.15 9.72
N TRP A 95 14.84 2.01 10.74
CA TRP A 95 13.61 2.53 11.31
C TRP A 95 12.82 3.46 10.37
N TYR A 96 13.44 3.99 9.31
CA TYR A 96 12.74 4.81 8.32
C TYR A 96 11.59 4.06 7.66
N ALA A 97 11.82 2.79 7.31
CA ALA A 97 10.80 1.94 6.70
C ALA A 97 9.61 1.69 7.63
N SER A 98 9.84 1.63 8.95
CA SER A 98 8.81 1.36 9.95
C SER A 98 7.78 2.49 10.06
N HIS A 99 8.17 3.75 9.88
CA HIS A 99 7.22 4.88 9.90
C HIS A 99 6.16 4.83 8.78
N PHE A 100 6.50 4.24 7.65
CA PHE A 100 5.57 4.09 6.53
C PHE A 100 4.83 2.74 6.57
N ALA A 101 5.35 1.75 7.30
CA ALA A 101 4.74 0.42 7.39
C ALA A 101 3.34 0.46 8.03
N GLU A 102 3.13 1.32 9.02
CA GLU A 102 1.83 1.54 9.65
C GLU A 102 0.81 2.10 8.64
N ILE A 103 1.19 3.14 7.89
CA ILE A 103 0.35 3.73 6.82
C ILE A 103 0.00 2.66 5.77
N VAL A 104 0.98 1.86 5.33
CA VAL A 104 0.73 0.76 4.37
C VAL A 104 -0.31 -0.22 4.93
N CYS A 105 -0.21 -0.59 6.19
CA CYS A 105 -1.12 -1.55 6.79
C CYS A 105 -2.56 -1.01 6.89
N GLU A 106 -2.73 0.25 7.28
CA GLU A 106 -4.03 0.90 7.28
C GLU A 106 -4.61 1.04 5.86
N CYS A 107 -3.78 1.41 4.88
CA CYS A 107 -4.19 1.46 3.47
C CYS A 107 -4.69 0.09 2.98
N CYS A 108 -3.99 -1.00 3.32
CA CYS A 108 -4.41 -2.36 2.99
C CYS A 108 -5.76 -2.70 3.64
N SER A 109 -5.94 -2.34 4.91
CA SER A 109 -7.20 -2.59 5.64
C SER A 109 -8.37 -1.88 4.98
N ILE A 110 -8.17 -0.63 4.55
CA ILE A 110 -9.17 0.14 3.80
C ILE A 110 -9.51 -0.54 2.47
N MET A 111 -8.52 -0.97 1.68
CA MET A 111 -8.77 -1.67 0.41
C MET A 111 -9.55 -2.98 0.59
N VAL A 112 -9.33 -3.71 1.69
CA VAL A 112 -10.07 -4.95 1.96
C VAL A 112 -11.51 -4.69 2.42
N GLN A 113 -11.73 -3.61 3.16
CA GLN A 113 -13.07 -3.22 3.65
C GLN A 113 -13.89 -2.46 2.61
N SER A 114 -13.22 -1.90 1.61
CA SER A 114 -13.82 -1.14 0.54
C SER A 114 -14.69 -2.05 -0.34
N ALA A 115 -16.00 -1.80 -0.36
CA ALA A 115 -16.91 -2.32 -1.39
C ALA A 115 -16.79 -1.51 -2.69
N ALA A 116 -15.57 -1.08 -3.06
CA ALA A 116 -15.38 -0.14 -4.15
C ALA A 116 -15.61 -0.75 -5.54
N HIS A 117 -16.03 0.15 -6.43
CA HIS A 117 -16.43 -0.02 -7.83
C HIS A 117 -15.41 -0.73 -8.75
N ASP A 118 -14.13 -0.88 -8.33
CA ASP A 118 -13.09 -1.60 -9.08
C ASP A 118 -12.26 -2.50 -8.16
N VAL A 119 -12.93 -3.53 -7.64
CA VAL A 119 -12.34 -4.63 -6.87
C VAL A 119 -11.12 -5.21 -7.61
N ALA A 120 -11.12 -5.25 -8.94
CA ALA A 120 -10.02 -5.84 -9.69
C ALA A 120 -8.70 -5.06 -9.52
N THR A 121 -8.73 -3.73 -9.68
CA THR A 121 -7.54 -2.89 -9.54
C THR A 121 -7.06 -2.79 -8.10
N GLU A 122 -7.97 -2.68 -7.12
CA GLU A 122 -7.60 -2.63 -5.69
C GLU A 122 -6.94 -3.95 -5.23
N MET A 123 -7.44 -5.09 -5.71
CA MET A 123 -6.89 -6.40 -5.35
C MET A 123 -5.51 -6.63 -5.98
N LEU A 124 -5.29 -6.19 -7.22
CA LEU A 124 -3.97 -6.20 -7.84
C LEU A 124 -2.98 -5.28 -7.09
N CYS A 125 -3.45 -4.12 -6.64
CA CYS A 125 -2.67 -3.21 -5.81
C CYS A 125 -2.31 -3.85 -4.47
N LEU A 126 -3.29 -4.45 -3.78
CA LEU A 126 -3.07 -5.15 -2.52
C LEU A 126 -2.06 -6.29 -2.67
N ARG A 127 -2.16 -7.09 -3.75
CA ARG A 127 -1.14 -8.11 -4.07
C ARG A 127 0.25 -7.50 -4.24
N TYR A 128 0.37 -6.41 -5.00
CA TYR A 128 1.64 -5.72 -5.20
C TYR A 128 2.24 -5.23 -3.88
N VAL A 129 1.42 -4.61 -3.04
CA VAL A 129 1.81 -4.04 -1.73
C VAL A 129 2.31 -5.14 -0.80
N LEU A 130 1.55 -6.23 -0.66
CA LEU A 130 1.92 -7.36 0.19
C LEU A 130 3.20 -8.06 -0.30
N SER A 131 3.33 -8.26 -1.61
CA SER A 131 4.53 -8.90 -2.20
C SER A 131 5.79 -8.03 -2.06
N SER A 132 5.64 -6.69 -2.06
CA SER A 132 6.78 -5.76 -2.04
C SER A 132 7.19 -5.35 -0.62
N ALA A 133 6.24 -5.18 0.29
CA ALA A 133 6.45 -4.63 1.62
C ALA A 133 5.89 -5.49 2.76
N GLY A 134 5.13 -6.56 2.49
CA GLY A 134 4.40 -7.33 3.50
C GLY A 134 5.29 -7.90 4.60
N SER A 135 6.47 -8.45 4.26
CA SER A 135 7.43 -8.93 5.26
C SER A 135 8.03 -7.81 6.14
N ILE A 136 8.08 -6.58 5.64
CA ILE A 136 8.57 -5.41 6.39
C ILE A 136 7.48 -4.91 7.33
N VAL A 137 6.23 -4.88 6.85
CA VAL A 137 5.06 -4.52 7.64
C VAL A 137 4.86 -5.55 8.75
N ALA A 138 4.97 -6.85 8.48
CA ALA A 138 4.86 -7.90 9.48
C ALA A 138 5.89 -7.80 10.60
N ARG A 139 7.12 -7.35 10.31
CA ARG A 139 8.15 -7.13 11.33
C ARG A 139 7.91 -5.85 12.13
N SER A 140 7.44 -4.78 11.47
CA SER A 140 7.20 -3.49 12.13
C SER A 140 5.93 -3.47 12.96
N SER A 141 4.89 -4.18 12.51
CA SER A 141 3.57 -4.23 13.14
C SER A 141 2.93 -5.62 12.93
N PRO A 142 3.29 -6.61 13.77
CA PRO A 142 2.73 -7.96 13.67
C PRO A 142 1.21 -8.00 13.87
N TRP A 143 0.69 -7.20 14.80
CA TRP A 143 -0.74 -7.13 15.11
C TRP A 143 -1.56 -6.62 13.92
N CYS A 144 -1.05 -5.62 13.19
CA CYS A 144 -1.76 -5.06 12.06
C CYS A 144 -1.82 -6.04 10.89
N MET A 145 -0.72 -6.78 10.65
CA MET A 145 -0.73 -7.86 9.66
C MET A 145 -1.67 -9.01 10.03
N ALA A 146 -1.77 -9.38 11.30
CA ALA A 146 -2.74 -10.36 11.76
C ALA A 146 -4.19 -9.91 11.54
N ALA A 147 -4.50 -8.64 11.85
CA ALA A 147 -5.80 -8.04 11.59
C ALA A 147 -6.13 -7.98 10.10
N LEU A 148 -5.17 -7.57 9.26
CA LEU A 148 -5.32 -7.55 7.81
C LEU A 148 -5.60 -8.96 7.25
N ALA A 149 -4.85 -9.97 7.71
CA ALA A 149 -5.09 -11.35 7.31
C ALA A 149 -6.50 -11.82 7.71
N GLN A 150 -7.01 -11.40 8.87
CA GLN A 150 -8.39 -11.69 9.29
C GLN A 150 -9.42 -10.99 8.40
N CYS A 151 -9.19 -9.74 8.00
CA CYS A 151 -10.05 -9.02 7.06
C CYS A 151 -10.07 -9.69 5.69
N ILE A 152 -8.91 -10.07 5.14
CA ILE A 152 -8.81 -10.76 3.85
C ILE A 152 -9.54 -12.10 3.92
N ARG A 153 -9.37 -12.86 5.01
CA ARG A 153 -10.10 -14.12 5.23
C ARG A 153 -11.61 -13.93 5.22
N LYS A 154 -12.14 -12.89 5.88
CA LYS A 154 -13.57 -12.57 5.84
C LYS A 154 -14.04 -12.15 4.45
N ALA A 155 -13.25 -11.36 3.73
CA ALA A 155 -13.58 -10.93 2.37
C ALA A 155 -13.62 -12.11 1.38
N LEU A 156 -12.75 -13.11 1.56
CA LEU A 156 -12.72 -14.33 0.74
C LEU A 156 -13.94 -15.25 0.96
N GLN A 157 -14.62 -15.14 2.11
CA GLN A 157 -15.87 -15.86 2.36
C GLN A 157 -17.06 -15.27 1.59
N ASN A 158 -16.92 -14.08 1.01
CA ASN A 158 -17.96 -13.48 0.17
C ASN A 158 -17.95 -14.13 -1.23
N PRO A 159 -19.04 -14.79 -1.67
CA PRO A 159 -19.10 -15.51 -2.94
C PRO A 159 -18.90 -14.61 -4.17
N GLU A 160 -19.24 -13.31 -4.11
CA GLU A 160 -19.05 -12.37 -5.23
C GLU A 160 -17.60 -11.96 -5.44
N LEU A 161 -16.81 -11.90 -4.35
CA LEU A 161 -15.37 -11.64 -4.42
C LEU A 161 -14.56 -12.93 -4.60
N GLY A 162 -15.13 -14.06 -4.20
CA GLY A 162 -14.45 -15.31 -3.91
C GLY A 162 -13.47 -15.74 -5.00
N GLU A 163 -13.93 -16.04 -6.20
CA GLU A 163 -13.07 -16.74 -7.18
C GLU A 163 -11.87 -15.91 -7.68
N TYR A 164 -12.10 -14.62 -7.95
CA TYR A 164 -11.05 -13.71 -8.41
C TYR A 164 -10.08 -13.34 -7.27
N ALA A 165 -10.61 -13.06 -6.08
CA ALA A 165 -9.82 -12.77 -4.90
C ALA A 165 -8.96 -13.96 -4.46
N HIS A 166 -9.53 -15.17 -4.47
CA HIS A 166 -8.80 -16.40 -4.15
C HIS A 166 -7.61 -16.59 -5.09
N ARG A 167 -7.79 -16.36 -6.40
CA ARG A 167 -6.70 -16.47 -7.38
C ARG A 167 -5.58 -15.47 -7.11
N ILE A 168 -5.92 -14.23 -6.74
CA ILE A 168 -4.93 -13.17 -6.48
C ILE A 168 -4.14 -13.41 -5.18
N PHE A 169 -4.80 -13.89 -4.13
CA PHE A 169 -4.18 -14.03 -2.81
C PHE A 169 -3.53 -15.39 -2.55
N ARG A 170 -3.84 -16.43 -3.34
CA ARG A 170 -3.25 -17.77 -3.21
C ARG A 170 -1.73 -17.79 -3.24
N ASP A 171 -1.14 -16.89 -4.02
CA ASP A 171 0.30 -16.89 -4.30
C ASP A 171 1.11 -15.96 -3.39
N ILE A 172 0.51 -15.34 -2.37
CA ILE A 172 1.23 -14.38 -1.50
C ILE A 172 1.81 -15.13 -0.29
N PRO A 173 3.15 -15.31 -0.21
CA PRO A 173 3.78 -16.08 0.86
C PRO A 173 3.61 -15.45 2.24
N GLU A 174 3.49 -14.12 2.34
CA GLU A 174 3.25 -13.42 3.59
C GLU A 174 1.88 -13.74 4.18
N LEU A 175 0.84 -13.89 3.34
CA LEU A 175 -0.49 -14.31 3.79
C LEU A 175 -0.50 -15.79 4.20
N ARG A 176 0.31 -16.62 3.54
CA ARG A 176 0.51 -18.03 3.93
C ARG A 176 1.24 -18.17 5.26
N ALA A 177 2.27 -17.36 5.48
CA ALA A 177 3.05 -17.35 6.73
C ALA A 177 2.22 -16.84 7.94
N LEU A 178 1.27 -15.94 7.70
CA LEU A 178 0.33 -15.43 8.72
C LEU A 178 -0.92 -16.31 8.90
N GLY A 179 -1.06 -17.35 8.09
CA GLY A 179 -2.24 -18.21 8.00
C GLY A 179 -1.88 -19.68 7.85
N GLY A 180 -0.85 -20.13 8.58
CA GLY A 180 -0.56 -21.55 8.71
C GLY A 180 -1.85 -22.30 9.02
N GLU A 181 -2.16 -23.27 8.16
CA GLU A 181 -3.24 -24.27 8.23
C GLU A 181 -4.60 -24.03 7.54
N TYR A 182 -4.93 -22.86 6.96
CA TYR A 182 -6.28 -22.65 6.39
C TYR A 182 -6.36 -22.37 4.87
N MET A 183 -5.27 -22.58 4.12
CA MET A 183 -5.32 -22.60 2.64
C MET A 183 -5.48 -24.01 2.06
N VAL A 184 -6.20 -24.89 2.77
CA VAL A 184 -6.71 -26.15 2.24
C VAL A 184 -8.23 -26.05 2.18
N LEU A 185 -8.72 -25.30 1.19
CA LEU A 185 -10.03 -25.48 0.55
C LEU A 185 -9.89 -25.06 -0.92
#